data_AF-A0A7Y5VTA2-F1
#
_entry.id   AF-A0A7Y5VTA2-F1
#
_cell.length_a   1.000
_cell.length_b   1.000
_cell.length_c   1.000
_cell.angle_alpha   90.00
_cell.angle_beta   90.00
_cell.angle_gamma   90.00
#
_symmetry.space_group_name_H-M   'P 1'
#
loop_
_entity.id
_entity.type
_entity.pdbx_description
1 polymer ?
#
loop_
_entity_poly.entity_id
_entity_poly.type
_entity_poly.pdbx_seq_one_letter_code
_entity_poly.pdbx_strand_id
1 'polypeptide(L)' 'MHYTSDAAMDAAIARILDANLNRAAEALRVMEEHARFGIDDAGLSESLKALRHRLADLRRRLPREALLSARDIAA' A
#
# COMPACT_ATOMS: atom_id res chain seq x y z
N MET A 1 2.46 29.11 24.34
CA MET A 1 2.99 27.83 24.87
C MET A 1 1.83 26.86 24.88
N HIS A 2 1.72 25.81 24.07
CA HIS A 2 2.72 24.89 23.52
C HIS A 2 2.43 24.63 22.03
N TYR A 3 3.42 24.87 21.17
CA TYR A 3 3.38 24.46 19.76
C TYR A 3 4.42 23.34 19.62
N THR A 4 4.01 22.10 19.86
CA THR A 4 4.73 20.87 19.50
C THR A 4 3.86 19.69 19.90
N SER A 5 3.16 19.12 18.92
CA SER A 5 3.06 17.67 18.83
C SER A 5 3.19 17.37 17.35
N ASP A 6 4.41 17.00 16.97
CA ASP A 6 4.66 16.10 15.86
C ASP A 6 3.79 14.87 16.11
N ALA A 7 2.55 14.89 15.62
CA ALA A 7 1.55 13.90 15.97
C ALA A 7 1.96 12.59 15.31
N ALA A 8 2.68 11.75 16.05
CA ALA A 8 2.93 10.37 15.69
C ALA A 8 1.61 9.75 15.23
N MET A 9 1.59 9.22 14.00
CA MET A 9 0.43 8.53 13.45
C MET A 9 -0.04 7.48 14.44
N ASP A 10 -1.33 7.49 14.77
CA ASP A 10 -1.91 6.49 15.66
C ASP A 10 -1.56 5.07 15.17
N ALA A 11 -1.06 4.23 16.07
CA ALA A 11 -0.56 2.90 15.71
C ALA A 11 -1.62 2.00 15.08
N ALA A 12 -2.89 2.12 15.50
CA ALA A 12 -3.99 1.37 14.91
C ALA A 12 -4.29 1.88 13.49
N ILE A 13 -4.26 3.21 13.27
CA ILE A 13 -4.41 3.80 11.93
C ILE A 13 -3.25 3.36 11.02
N ALA A 14 -2.01 3.42 11.50
CA ALA A 14 -0.84 2.99 10.74
C ALA A 14 -0.92 1.50 10.33
N ARG A 15 -1.38 0.63 11.25
CA ARG A 15 -1.59 -0.80 10.98
C ARG A 15 -2.67 -1.03 9.93
N ILE A 16 -3.80 -0.33 10.04
CA ILE A 16 -4.90 -0.42 9.07
C ILE A 16 -4.43 0.02 7.69
N LEU A 17 -3.68 1.12 7.61
CA LEU A 17 -3.13 1.62 6.36
C LEU A 17 -2.14 0.63 5.74
N ASP A 18 -1.17 0.12 6.50
CA ASP A 18 -0.18 -0.83 5.98
C ASP A 18 -0.85 -2.12 5.46
N ALA A 19 -1.79 -2.68 6.23
CA ALA A 19 -2.52 -3.90 5.85
C ALA A 19 -3.33 -3.70 4.55
N ASN A 20 -4.04 -2.58 4.42
CA ASN A 20 -4.83 -2.29 3.22
C ASN A 20 -3.95 -1.97 2.01
N LEU A 21 -2.84 -1.25 2.18
CA LEU A 21 -1.87 -1.00 1.11
C LEU A 21 -1.27 -2.31 0.58
N ASN A 22 -0.97 -3.26 1.47
CA ASN A 22 -0.47 -4.57 1.08
C ASN A 22 -1.52 -5.39 0.31
N ARG A 23 -2.76 -5.46 0.81
CA ARG A 23 -3.87 -6.16 0.14
C ARG A 23 -4.18 -5.56 -1.23
N ALA A 24 -4.21 -4.24 -1.33
CA ALA A 24 -4.47 -3.56 -2.60
C ALA A 24 -3.35 -3.82 -3.62
N ALA A 25 -2.08 -3.82 -3.20
CA ALA A 25 -0.96 -4.14 -4.08
C ALA A 25 -1.03 -5.58 -4.61
N GLU A 26 -1.41 -6.52 -3.74
CA GLU A 26 -1.58 -7.92 -4.12
C GLU A 26 -2.78 -8.15 -5.04
N ALA A 27 -3.93 -7.52 -4.75
CA ALA A 27 -5.10 -7.56 -5.63
C ALA A 27 -4.77 -7.02 -7.03
N LEU A 28 -4.00 -5.92 -7.12
CA LEU A 28 -3.54 -5.38 -8.40
C LEU A 28 -2.63 -6.35 -9.15
N ARG A 29 -1.75 -7.08 -8.45
CA ARG A 29 -0.90 -8.12 -9.05
C ARG A 29 -1.72 -9.27 -9.62
N VAL A 30 -2.70 -9.77 -8.85
CA VAL A 30 -3.60 -10.85 -9.29
C VAL A 30 -4.40 -10.42 -10.52
N MET A 31 -4.95 -9.21 -10.53
CA MET A 31 -5.65 -8.67 -11.69
C MET A 31 -4.70 -8.53 -12.90
N GLU A 32 -3.47 -8.05 -12.70
CA GLU A 32 -2.47 -7.91 -13.77
C GLU A 32 -2.13 -9.27 -14.41
N GLU A 33 -1.98 -10.31 -13.60
CA GLU A 33 -1.73 -11.68 -14.05
C GLU A 33 -2.94 -12.27 -14.78
N HIS A 34 -4.16 -12.03 -14.29
CA HIS A 34 -5.37 -12.45 -14.99
C HIS A 34 -5.53 -11.74 -16.34
N ALA A 35 -5.24 -10.44 -16.41
CA ALA A 35 -5.24 -9.70 -17.67
C ALA A 35 -4.21 -10.26 -18.65
N ARG A 36 -3.00 -10.58 -18.17
CA ARG A 36 -1.90 -11.09 -19.01
C ARG A 36 -2.09 -12.52 -19.49
N PHE A 37 -2.55 -13.41 -18.61
CA PHE A 37 -2.53 -14.86 -18.87
C PHE A 37 -3.92 -15.48 -18.97
N GLY A 38 -4.94 -14.83 -18.43
CA GLY A 38 -6.32 -15.33 -18.43
C GLY A 38 -7.12 -14.87 -19.64
N ILE A 39 -6.91 -13.63 -20.08
CA ILE A 39 -7.66 -13.02 -21.20
C ILE A 39 -6.76 -12.38 -22.28
N ASP A 40 -5.43 -12.50 -22.16
CA ASP A 40 -4.43 -11.98 -23.11
C ASP A 40 -4.60 -10.48 -23.46
N ASP A 41 -5.08 -9.66 -22.52
CA ASP A 41 -5.24 -8.21 -22.69
C ASP A 41 -4.00 -7.45 -22.21
N ALA A 42 -3.11 -7.16 -23.16
CA ALA A 42 -1.89 -6.41 -22.91
C ALA A 42 -2.14 -4.97 -22.43
N GLY A 43 -3.20 -4.32 -22.92
CA GLY A 43 -3.54 -2.94 -22.54
C GLY A 43 -4.03 -2.83 -21.10
N LEU A 44 -4.87 -3.79 -20.69
CA LEU A 44 -5.33 -3.90 -19.31
C LEU A 44 -4.19 -4.31 -18.38
N SER A 45 -3.33 -5.25 -18.78
CA SER A 45 -2.15 -5.65 -17.99
C SER A 45 -1.24 -4.46 -17.70
N GLU A 46 -0.91 -3.63 -18.70
CA GLU A 46 -0.08 -2.44 -18.50
C GLU A 46 -0.79 -1.37 -17.65
N SER A 47 -2.10 -1.19 -17.81
CA SER A 47 -2.87 -0.25 -16.98
C SER A 47 -2.87 -0.66 -15.50
N LEU A 48 -3.03 -1.95 -15.21
CA LEU A 48 -3.00 -2.51 -13.85
C LEU A 48 -1.60 -2.41 -13.22
N LYS A 49 -0.56 -2.71 -14.00
CA LYS A 49 0.84 -2.51 -13.60
C LYS A 49 1.15 -1.05 -13.27
N ALA A 50 0.69 -0.11 -14.09
CA ALA A 50 0.83 1.32 -13.84
C ALA A 50 0.11 1.74 -12.55
N LEU A 51 -1.10 1.24 -12.31
CA LEU A 51 -1.83 1.50 -11.06
C LEU A 51 -1.11 0.93 -9.84
N ARG A 52 -0.55 -0.29 -9.94
CA ARG A 52 0.27 -0.92 -8.90
C ARG A 52 1.53 -0.11 -8.58
N HIS A 53 2.20 0.43 -9.59
CA HIS A 53 3.34 1.34 -9.39
C HIS A 53 2.92 2.64 -8.70
N ARG A 54 1.81 3.27 -9.12
CA ARG A 54 1.29 4.47 -8.45
C ARG A 54 0.94 4.20 -6.99
N LEU A 55 0.35 3.05 -6.67
CA LEU A 55 0.09 2.65 -5.28
C LEU A 55 1.39 2.48 -4.47
N ALA A 56 2.41 1.85 -5.06
CA ALA A 56 3.72 1.72 -4.42
C ALA A 56 4.37 3.09 -4.18
N ASP A 57 4.21 4.03 -5.10
CA ASP A 57 4.71 5.41 -4.97
C ASP A 57 3.97 6.17 -3.86
N LEU A 58 2.65 6.03 -3.78
CA LEU A 58 1.85 6.58 -2.68
C LEU A 58 2.28 6.01 -1.33
N ARG A 59 2.54 4.70 -1.25
CA ARG A 59 3.06 4.08 -0.01
C ARG A 59 4.40 4.67 0.42
N ARG A 60 5.29 5.03 -0.52
CA ARG A 60 6.59 5.66 -0.20
C ARG A 60 6.45 7.08 0.37
N ARG A 61 5.31 7.74 0.18
CA ARG A 61 5.02 9.08 0.73
C ARG A 61 4.50 9.04 2.16
N LEU A 62 4.15 7.86 2.68
CA LEU A 62 3.70 7.70 4.07
C LEU A 62 4.90 7.52 5.02
N PRO A 63 4.77 7.91 6.30
CA PRO A 63 5.83 7.76 7.29
C PRO A 63 6.16 6.28 7.49
N ARG A 64 7.25 5.83 6.85
CA ARG A 64 7.63 4.41 6.78
C ARG A 64 7.89 3.81 8.15
N GLU A 65 8.49 4.57 9.06
CA GLU A 65 8.79 4.13 10.42
C GLU A 65 7.52 3.83 11.22
N ALA A 66 6.50 4.69 11.12
CA ALA A 66 5.20 4.46 11.76
C ALA A 66 4.46 3.25 11.19
N LEU A 67 4.58 3.00 9.87
CA LEU A 67 3.99 1.82 9.25
C LEU A 67 4.73 0.53 9.64
N LEU A 68 6.06 0.57 9.74
CA LEU A 68 6.87 -0.59 10.12
C LEU A 68 6.70 -0.93 11.60
N SER A 69 6.68 0.06 12.50
CA SER A 69 6.46 -0.16 13.93
C SER A 69 5.07 -0.71 14.23
N ALA A 70 4.07 -0.37 13.40
CA ALA A 70 2.72 -0.89 13.53
C ALA A 70 2.56 -2.37 13.09
N ARG A 71 3.55 -2.93 12.39
CA ARG A 71 3.59 -4.36 11.99
C ARG A 71 3.97 -5.29 13.13
N ASP A 72 4.60 -4.78 14.19
CA ASP A 72 4.87 -5.57 15.38
C ASP A 72 3.53 -5.93 16.02
N ILE A 73 3.15 -7.19 15.86
CA ILE A 73 2.05 -7.80 16.59
C ILE A 73 2.57 -7.92 18.02
N ALA A 74 2.04 -7.11 18.94
CA ALA A 74 2.20 -7.40 20.35
C ALA A 74 1.71 -8.83 20.58
N ALA A 75 2.65 -9.73 20.89
CA ALA A 75 2.41 -11.15 21.15
C ALA A 75 1.47 -11.36 22.34
#